data_AF-A0A6A6YZA8-F1
#
_entry.id   AF-A0A6A6YZA8-F1
#
_cell.length_a   1.000
_cell.length_b   1.000
_cell.length_c   1.000
_cell.angle_alpha   90.00
_cell.angle_beta   90.00
_cell.angle_gamma   90.00
#
_symmetry.space_group_name_H-M   'P 1'
#
loop_
_entity.id
_entity.type
_entity.pdbx_description
1 polymer ?
#
loop_
_entity_poly.entity_id
_entity_poly.type
_entity_poly.pdbx_seq_one_letter_code
_entity_poly.pdbx_strand_id
1 'polypeptide(L)'
;MADYYYFIIEGYEQPFGYIRKSKVEQIVWPDYWKTNHDDKLITLNSGSGIEDRNGYLDKTLRQIHEKGEVSEPRKLFDEPYGIQGPDGKAVLIMNRSAAGMFGIRTYGVFLIAYIQTDGVRKFWVAQRSQKKMTYPGKLDMCVAGSHRAQEAPIASLREAYTRKWAHSCGAVTYQMSVYDSGKPASRAQTQYAYEIELPTDMAPKPCDGEVEEFKLMTLEEVRDSLFQRDFKLNIAMTWMD
;
A
#
# COMPACT_ATOMS: atom_id res chain seq x y z
N MET A 1 -5.78 -16.39 14.30
CA MET A 1 -6.68 -15.24 14.04
C MET A 1 -7.45 -14.77 15.29
N ALA A 2 -7.04 -15.14 16.51
CA ALA A 2 -7.80 -14.80 17.73
C ALA A 2 -7.95 -13.28 17.96
N ASP A 3 -7.00 -12.48 17.48
CA ASP A 3 -6.91 -11.03 17.72
C ASP A 3 -7.51 -10.15 16.62
N TYR A 4 -8.28 -10.71 15.69
CA TYR A 4 -8.84 -9.98 14.56
C TYR A 4 -10.36 -10.15 14.45
N TYR A 5 -11.01 -9.09 13.98
CA TYR A 5 -12.37 -9.05 13.50
C TYR A 5 -12.36 -8.97 11.97
N TYR A 6 -13.35 -9.60 11.35
CA TYR A 6 -13.58 -9.54 9.92
C TYR A 6 -14.34 -8.25 9.58
N PHE A 7 -13.78 -7.46 8.65
CA PHE A 7 -14.49 -6.33 8.08
C PHE A 7 -15.39 -6.81 6.94
N ILE A 8 -16.70 -6.63 7.12
CA ILE A 8 -17.75 -7.09 6.19
C ILE A 8 -18.51 -5.88 5.65
N ILE A 9 -19.01 -5.99 4.42
CA ILE A 9 -19.99 -5.07 3.83
C ILE A 9 -21.27 -5.87 3.61
N GLU A 10 -22.41 -5.34 4.05
CA GLU A 10 -23.71 -6.00 3.89
C GLU A 10 -24.01 -6.33 2.42
N GLY A 11 -24.52 -7.54 2.21
CA GLY A 11 -24.74 -8.12 0.88
C GLY A 11 -23.54 -8.88 0.31
N TYR A 12 -22.42 -8.97 1.03
CA TYR A 12 -21.27 -9.79 0.66
C TYR A 12 -20.91 -10.78 1.76
N GLU A 13 -20.67 -12.04 1.38
CA GLU A 13 -20.32 -13.10 2.32
C GLU A 13 -18.83 -13.07 2.73
N GLN A 14 -17.97 -12.52 1.89
CA GLN A 14 -16.53 -12.52 2.10
C GLN A 14 -16.01 -11.30 2.87
N PRO A 15 -14.97 -11.46 3.71
CA PRO A 15 -14.32 -10.34 4.38
C PRO A 15 -13.50 -9.48 3.41
N PHE A 16 -13.59 -8.17 3.60
CA PHE A 16 -12.82 -7.17 2.86
C PHE A 16 -11.54 -6.75 3.57
N GLY A 17 -11.40 -7.12 4.85
CA GLY A 17 -10.21 -6.84 5.64
C GLY A 17 -10.27 -7.45 7.04
N TYR A 18 -9.22 -7.22 7.80
CA TYR A 18 -9.05 -7.75 9.15
C TYR A 18 -8.70 -6.64 10.13
N ILE A 19 -9.63 -6.28 11.00
CA ILE A 19 -9.47 -5.22 12.00
C ILE A 19 -8.89 -5.85 13.28
N ARG A 20 -7.84 -5.26 13.86
CA ARG A 20 -7.35 -5.76 15.16
C ARG A 20 -8.40 -5.55 16.25
N LYS A 21 -8.59 -6.55 17.12
CA LYS A 21 -9.49 -6.49 18.29
C LYS A 21 -9.26 -5.22 19.12
N SER A 22 -8.00 -4.88 19.40
CA SER A 22 -7.66 -3.67 20.16
C SER A 22 -8.14 -2.37 19.50
N LYS A 23 -8.29 -2.32 18.18
CA LYS A 23 -8.85 -1.17 17.45
C LYS A 23 -10.38 -1.18 17.50
N VAL A 24 -11.00 -2.35 17.36
CA VAL A 24 -12.46 -2.51 17.49
C VAL A 24 -12.94 -2.01 18.85
N GLU A 25 -12.22 -2.34 19.94
CA GLU A 25 -12.55 -1.95 21.31
C GLU A 25 -12.38 -0.46 21.60
N GLN A 26 -11.64 0.28 20.76
CA GLN A 26 -11.40 1.72 20.90
C GLN A 26 -12.45 2.57 20.17
N ILE A 27 -13.11 2.00 19.16
CA ILE A 27 -14.01 2.74 18.26
C ILE A 27 -15.44 2.65 18.78
N VAL A 28 -16.11 3.78 18.89
CA VAL A 28 -17.55 3.81 19.14
C VAL A 28 -18.26 3.67 17.80
N TRP A 29 -18.57 2.44 17.43
CA TRP A 29 -19.20 2.11 16.15
C TRP A 29 -20.60 2.74 16.04
N PRO A 30 -20.88 3.53 14.99
CA PRO A 30 -22.21 4.09 14.73
C PRO A 30 -23.27 3.01 14.45
N ASP A 31 -24.55 3.39 14.49
CA ASP A 31 -25.71 2.51 14.27
C ASP A 31 -25.82 1.91 12.86
N TYR A 32 -25.18 2.55 11.88
CA TYR A 32 -24.98 2.05 10.52
C TYR A 32 -23.80 1.07 10.39
N TRP A 33 -23.26 0.60 11.52
CA TRP A 33 -22.41 -0.58 11.64
C TRP A 33 -23.05 -1.62 12.57
N LYS A 34 -22.83 -2.90 12.26
CA LYS A 34 -23.19 -4.02 13.13
C LYS A 34 -21.93 -4.70 13.66
N THR A 35 -21.82 -4.77 14.97
CA THR A 35 -20.75 -5.49 15.67
C THR A 35 -21.27 -6.82 16.19
N ASN A 36 -20.60 -7.92 15.85
CA ASN A 36 -20.85 -9.24 16.42
C ASN A 36 -19.54 -9.73 17.06
N HIS A 37 -19.50 -9.82 18.39
CA HIS A 37 -18.29 -10.20 19.12
C HIS A 37 -18.03 -11.70 19.13
N ASP A 38 -19.08 -12.52 19.03
CA ASP A 38 -18.98 -13.98 19.04
C ASP A 38 -18.34 -14.47 17.74
N ASP A 39 -18.86 -13.98 16.61
CA ASP A 39 -18.34 -14.29 15.27
C ASP A 39 -17.20 -13.35 14.82
N LYS A 40 -16.89 -12.34 15.65
CA LYS A 40 -15.87 -11.30 15.40
C LYS A 40 -16.09 -10.56 14.08
N LEU A 41 -17.29 -10.07 13.85
CA LEU A 41 -17.65 -9.32 12.65
C LEU A 41 -17.83 -7.84 12.96
N ILE A 42 -17.31 -7.00 12.07
CA ILE A 42 -17.63 -5.57 11.97
C ILE A 42 -18.20 -5.34 10.58
N THR A 43 -19.51 -5.16 10.50
CA THR A 43 -20.24 -5.07 9.24
C THR A 43 -20.71 -3.65 9.00
N LEU A 44 -20.35 -3.06 7.86
CA LEU A 44 -21.02 -1.87 7.35
C LEU A 44 -22.40 -2.29 6.82
N ASN A 45 -23.45 -2.09 7.62
CA ASN A 45 -24.81 -2.60 7.38
C ASN A 45 -25.78 -1.57 6.79
N SER A 46 -25.25 -0.48 6.22
CA SER A 46 -26.05 0.55 5.58
C SER A 46 -25.48 0.96 4.22
N GLY A 47 -26.38 1.44 3.36
CA GLY A 47 -26.07 1.95 2.02
C GLY A 47 -26.53 0.99 0.92
N SER A 48 -27.29 1.54 -0.03
CA SER A 48 -27.86 0.79 -1.16
C SER A 48 -26.91 0.66 -2.36
N GLY A 49 -25.89 1.52 -2.41
CA GLY A 49 -24.87 1.58 -3.45
C GLY A 49 -23.50 2.03 -2.92
N ILE A 50 -22.51 2.10 -3.81
CA ILE A 50 -21.14 2.48 -3.44
C ILE A 50 -21.08 3.91 -2.87
N GLU A 51 -21.86 4.83 -3.43
CA GLU A 51 -21.93 6.23 -2.99
C GLU A 51 -22.41 6.34 -1.54
N ASP A 52 -23.50 5.65 -1.19
CA ASP A 52 -24.02 5.63 0.18
C ASP A 52 -23.00 5.04 1.16
N ARG A 53 -22.42 3.88 0.81
CA ARG A 53 -21.43 3.19 1.64
C ARG A 53 -20.19 4.06 1.86
N ASN A 54 -19.72 4.76 0.82
CA ASN A 54 -18.63 5.73 0.93
C ASN A 54 -18.99 6.86 1.90
N GLY A 55 -20.22 7.37 1.84
CA GLY A 55 -20.71 8.41 2.75
C GLY A 55 -20.72 7.97 4.21
N TYR A 56 -21.19 6.76 4.50
CA TYR A 56 -21.15 6.20 5.86
C TYR A 56 -19.73 5.93 6.35
N LEU A 57 -18.86 5.39 5.49
CA LEU A 57 -17.46 5.19 5.83
C LEU A 57 -16.76 6.54 6.11
N ASP A 58 -16.95 7.55 5.28
CA ASP A 58 -16.35 8.88 5.48
C ASP A 58 -16.79 9.50 6.81
N LYS A 59 -18.08 9.42 7.15
CA LYS A 59 -18.59 9.84 8.48
C LYS A 59 -17.90 9.09 9.62
N THR A 60 -17.70 7.78 9.47
CA THR A 60 -16.98 6.96 10.45
C THR A 60 -15.53 7.42 10.61
N LEU A 61 -14.82 7.62 9.50
CA LEU A 61 -13.42 8.04 9.53
C LEU A 61 -13.24 9.44 10.12
N ARG A 62 -14.16 10.37 9.85
CA ARG A 62 -14.17 11.70 10.46
C ARG A 62 -14.41 11.63 11.96
N GLN A 63 -15.39 10.84 12.41
CA GLN A 63 -15.63 10.63 13.84
C GLN A 63 -14.38 10.11 14.54
N ILE A 64 -13.79 9.04 14.00
CA ILE A 64 -12.59 8.42 14.56
C ILE A 64 -11.44 9.45 14.65
N HIS A 65 -11.26 10.24 13.58
CA HIS A 65 -10.25 11.27 13.51
C HIS A 65 -10.46 12.39 14.55
N GLU A 66 -11.67 12.95 14.59
CA GLU A 66 -12.04 14.08 15.46
C GLU A 66 -11.97 13.72 16.94
N LYS A 67 -12.42 12.51 17.30
CA LYS A 67 -12.39 12.02 18.68
C LYS A 67 -11.04 11.44 19.08
N GLY A 68 -10.13 11.20 18.12
CA GLY A 68 -8.86 10.53 18.37
C GLY A 68 -9.02 9.10 18.93
N GLU A 69 -10.13 8.43 18.61
CA GLU A 69 -10.51 7.10 19.16
C GLU A 69 -9.39 6.08 18.97
N VAL A 70 -8.73 6.14 17.82
CA VAL A 70 -7.54 5.37 17.52
C VAL A 70 -6.47 6.31 16.98
N SER A 71 -5.20 5.92 17.14
CA SER A 71 -4.10 6.72 16.62
C SER A 71 -4.06 6.87 15.10
N GLU A 72 -5.00 6.29 14.34
CA GLU A 72 -5.10 6.36 12.89
C GLU A 72 -6.60 6.34 12.50
N PRO A 73 -7.09 7.16 11.56
CA PRO A 73 -6.34 8.07 10.70
C PRO A 73 -5.99 9.41 11.36
N ARG A 74 -4.69 9.78 11.41
CA ARG A 74 -4.23 11.10 11.91
C ARG A 74 -4.32 12.21 10.87
N LYS A 75 -4.32 11.83 9.60
CA LYS A 75 -4.43 12.71 8.44
C LYS A 75 -5.24 11.99 7.40
N LEU A 76 -6.25 12.65 6.86
CA LEU A 76 -6.97 12.19 5.68
C LEU A 76 -6.14 12.61 4.45
N PHE A 77 -5.76 11.64 3.62
CA PHE A 77 -5.02 11.89 2.39
C PHE A 77 -5.98 12.05 1.21
N ASP A 78 -5.61 12.84 0.22
CA ASP A 78 -6.34 12.92 -1.06
C ASP A 78 -5.93 11.77 -1.99
N GLU A 79 -6.02 10.54 -1.47
CA GLU A 79 -5.59 9.32 -2.16
C GLU A 79 -6.50 8.16 -1.73
N PRO A 80 -7.59 7.91 -2.48
CA PRO A 80 -8.53 6.85 -2.17
C PRO A 80 -8.05 5.48 -2.67
N TYR A 81 -8.34 4.43 -1.89
CA TYR A 81 -8.25 3.03 -2.30
C TYR A 81 -9.64 2.48 -2.57
N GLY A 82 -9.84 1.91 -3.75
CA GLY A 82 -11.06 1.15 -4.03
C GLY A 82 -10.92 -0.28 -3.56
N ILE A 83 -11.93 -0.73 -2.83
CA ILE A 83 -12.07 -2.08 -2.31
C ILE A 83 -12.94 -2.84 -3.31
N GLN A 84 -12.39 -3.92 -3.87
CA GLN A 84 -13.05 -4.68 -4.92
C GLN A 84 -13.94 -5.78 -4.34
N GLY A 85 -15.14 -5.92 -4.90
CA GLY A 85 -16.02 -7.06 -4.69
C GLY A 85 -15.55 -8.31 -5.45
N PRO A 86 -16.29 -9.43 -5.30
CA PRO A 86 -15.99 -10.69 -6.00
C PRO A 86 -15.94 -10.56 -7.54
N ASP A 87 -16.69 -9.62 -8.11
CA ASP A 87 -16.76 -9.36 -9.55
C ASP A 87 -15.66 -8.41 -10.06
N GLY A 88 -14.71 -8.03 -9.19
CA GLY A 88 -13.61 -7.12 -9.50
C GLY A 88 -13.99 -5.65 -9.54
N LYS A 89 -15.28 -5.30 -9.38
CA LYS A 89 -15.73 -3.91 -9.34
C LYS A 89 -15.52 -3.32 -7.95
N ALA A 90 -15.30 -2.00 -7.89
CA ALA A 90 -15.24 -1.31 -6.61
C ALA A 90 -16.62 -1.37 -5.93
N VAL A 91 -16.64 -1.72 -4.64
CA VAL A 91 -17.85 -1.78 -3.82
C VAL A 91 -17.82 -0.77 -2.67
N LEU A 92 -16.64 -0.22 -2.39
CA LEU A 92 -16.35 0.78 -1.38
C LEU A 92 -15.05 1.51 -1.73
N ILE A 93 -14.98 2.81 -1.45
CA ILE A 93 -13.80 3.64 -1.60
C ILE A 93 -13.38 4.13 -0.21
N MET A 94 -12.13 3.89 0.16
CA MET A 94 -11.60 4.17 1.49
C MET A 94 -10.40 5.12 1.43
N ASN A 95 -10.34 6.08 2.34
CA ASN A 95 -9.15 6.92 2.49
C ASN A 95 -7.93 6.05 2.85
N ARG A 96 -6.79 6.22 2.15
CA ARG A 96 -5.56 5.45 2.38
C ARG A 96 -5.14 5.36 3.85
N SER A 97 -5.36 6.41 4.64
CA SER A 97 -5.02 6.44 6.06
C SER A 97 -5.74 5.38 6.90
N ALA A 98 -6.92 4.94 6.48
CA ALA A 98 -7.72 3.95 7.18
C ALA A 98 -7.40 2.50 6.75
N ALA A 99 -6.64 2.32 5.66
CA ALA A 99 -6.42 1.00 5.07
C ALA A 99 -5.80 0.00 6.05
N GLY A 100 -4.79 0.43 6.82
CA GLY A 100 -4.15 -0.42 7.82
C GLY A 100 -4.98 -0.67 9.08
N MET A 101 -6.01 0.15 9.32
CA MET A 101 -6.94 -0.01 10.44
C MET A 101 -8.00 -1.05 10.09
N PHE A 102 -8.62 -0.90 8.93
CA PHE A 102 -9.59 -1.86 8.40
C PHE A 102 -8.95 -3.15 7.89
N GLY A 103 -7.62 -3.17 7.72
CA GLY A 103 -6.89 -4.33 7.25
C GLY A 103 -7.26 -4.74 5.84
N ILE A 104 -7.68 -3.80 5.01
CA ILE A 104 -8.00 -4.06 3.62
C ILE A 104 -6.74 -4.45 2.84
N ARG A 105 -6.91 -5.22 1.79
CA ARG A 105 -5.84 -5.44 0.84
C ARG A 105 -5.58 -4.16 0.05
N THR A 106 -4.33 -3.71 0.07
CA THR A 106 -3.86 -2.58 -0.74
C THR A 106 -2.96 -3.06 -1.86
N TYR A 107 -2.98 -2.36 -2.98
CA TYR A 107 -2.18 -2.69 -4.14
C TYR A 107 -1.13 -1.60 -4.39
N GLY A 108 0.02 -1.99 -4.89
CA GLY A 108 1.06 -1.08 -5.34
C GLY A 108 1.83 -1.65 -6.51
N VAL A 109 2.70 -0.82 -7.08
CA VAL A 109 3.52 -1.15 -8.24
C VAL A 109 4.96 -0.78 -7.94
N PHE A 110 5.86 -1.71 -8.23
CA PHE A 110 7.30 -1.53 -8.14
C PHE A 110 7.94 -1.73 -9.50
N LEU A 111 8.92 -0.88 -9.81
CA LEU A 111 9.74 -0.98 -11.00
C LEU A 111 11.21 -1.13 -10.62
N ILE A 112 11.81 -2.22 -11.09
CA ILE A 112 13.24 -2.46 -11.10
C ILE A 112 13.78 -1.90 -12.42
N ALA A 113 14.46 -0.77 -12.38
CA ALA A 113 15.15 -0.25 -13.56
C ALA A 113 16.62 -0.67 -13.51
N TYR A 114 17.13 -1.20 -14.62
CA TYR A 114 18.52 -1.64 -14.71
C TYR A 114 19.15 -1.19 -16.03
N ILE A 115 20.48 -1.17 -16.08
CA ILE A 115 21.25 -1.09 -17.32
C ILE A 115 22.11 -2.35 -17.44
N GLN A 116 22.42 -2.72 -18.68
CA GLN A 116 23.37 -3.78 -18.98
C GLN A 116 24.63 -3.14 -19.60
N THR A 117 25.79 -3.32 -18.98
CA THR A 117 27.06 -2.78 -19.49
C THR A 117 28.15 -3.84 -19.34
N ASP A 118 28.83 -4.19 -20.44
CA ASP A 118 29.92 -5.18 -20.46
C ASP A 118 29.53 -6.54 -19.83
N GLY A 119 28.29 -6.99 -20.04
CA GLY A 119 27.79 -8.24 -19.46
C GLY A 119 27.42 -8.16 -17.98
N VAL A 120 27.56 -6.99 -17.34
CA VAL A 120 27.19 -6.75 -15.94
C VAL A 120 25.89 -5.97 -15.87
N ARG A 121 24.94 -6.47 -15.07
CA ARG A 121 23.69 -5.77 -14.74
C ARG A 121 23.90 -4.85 -13.54
N LYS A 122 23.48 -3.59 -13.66
CA LYS A 122 23.43 -2.63 -12.55
C LYS A 122 22.03 -2.04 -12.43
N PHE A 123 21.60 -1.76 -11.22
CA PHE A 123 20.25 -1.36 -10.87
C PHE A 123 20.19 0.09 -10.44
N TRP A 124 19.22 0.83 -10.94
CA TRP A 124 18.89 2.14 -10.42
C TRP A 124 18.04 1.99 -9.16
N VAL A 125 18.59 2.44 -8.04
CA VAL A 125 17.98 2.39 -6.71
C VAL A 125 17.70 3.81 -6.25
N ALA A 126 16.45 4.09 -5.86
CA ALA A 126 16.10 5.41 -5.36
C ALA A 126 16.53 5.57 -3.90
N GLN A 127 17.06 6.73 -3.54
CA GLN A 127 17.17 7.15 -2.15
C GLN A 127 16.01 8.09 -1.81
N ARG A 128 15.23 7.74 -0.79
CA ARG A 128 14.07 8.54 -0.37
C ARG A 128 14.53 9.90 0.15
N SER A 129 13.78 10.96 -0.17
CA SER A 129 14.07 12.29 0.38
C SER A 129 14.07 12.26 1.91
N GLN A 130 14.95 13.05 2.51
CA GLN A 130 15.00 13.24 3.96
C GLN A 130 13.71 13.85 4.52
N LYS A 131 12.88 14.46 3.67
CA LYS A 131 11.59 15.08 4.04
C LYS A 131 10.43 14.08 4.10
N LYS A 132 10.64 12.81 3.70
CA LYS A 132 9.58 11.79 3.73
C LYS A 132 9.13 11.51 5.18
N MET A 133 7.82 11.43 5.38
CA MET A 133 7.22 11.11 6.69
C MET A 133 7.63 9.72 7.21
N THR A 134 7.80 8.75 6.31
CA THR A 134 8.23 7.39 6.67
C THR A 134 9.52 7.03 5.97
N TYR A 135 10.44 6.41 6.71
CA TYR A 135 11.74 5.95 6.24
C TYR A 135 12.52 7.02 5.44
N PRO A 136 12.76 8.23 6.00
CA PRO A 136 13.57 9.26 5.33
C PRO A 136 14.99 8.73 5.08
N GLY A 137 15.56 9.04 3.90
CA GLY A 137 16.93 8.67 3.53
C GLY A 137 17.18 7.19 3.23
N LYS A 138 16.21 6.30 3.46
CA LYS A 138 16.30 4.87 3.16
C LYS A 138 16.23 4.61 1.65
N LEU A 139 16.79 3.48 1.22
CA LEU A 139 16.71 3.02 -0.16
C LEU A 139 15.32 2.47 -0.51
N ASP A 140 14.92 2.63 -1.76
CA ASP A 140 13.60 2.26 -2.30
C ASP A 140 13.77 1.72 -3.75
N MET A 141 12.68 1.28 -4.37
CA MET A 141 12.67 0.91 -5.79
C MET A 141 12.87 2.13 -6.69
N CYS A 142 13.30 1.92 -7.94
CA CYS A 142 13.44 3.02 -8.90
C CYS A 142 12.12 3.78 -9.08
N VAL A 143 11.01 3.05 -9.18
CA VAL A 143 9.67 3.64 -9.08
C VAL A 143 8.85 2.78 -8.13
N ALA A 144 8.21 3.43 -7.16
CA ALA A 144 7.28 2.79 -6.24
C ALA A 144 6.03 3.68 -6.07
N GLY A 145 4.86 3.11 -6.31
CA GLY A 145 3.60 3.84 -6.23
C GLY A 145 2.49 2.99 -5.64
N SER A 146 1.50 3.66 -5.04
CA SER A 146 0.23 3.00 -4.76
C SER A 146 -0.50 2.75 -6.07
N HIS A 147 -1.25 1.67 -6.13
CA HIS A 147 -2.13 1.38 -7.24
C HIS A 147 -3.53 1.88 -6.90
N ARG A 148 -4.06 2.76 -7.76
CA ARG A 148 -5.44 3.24 -7.66
C ARG A 148 -6.38 2.17 -8.18
N ALA A 149 -7.55 2.05 -7.56
CA ALA A 149 -8.54 1.10 -8.03
C ALA A 149 -9.01 1.45 -9.45
N GLN A 150 -9.42 0.43 -10.20
CA GLN A 150 -10.02 0.50 -11.54
C GLN A 150 -9.06 0.77 -12.70
N GLU A 151 -7.75 0.86 -12.45
CA GLU A 151 -6.74 0.92 -13.50
C GLU A 151 -6.01 -0.42 -13.64
N ALA A 152 -5.38 -0.69 -14.79
CA ALA A 152 -4.43 -1.79 -14.88
C ALA A 152 -3.16 -1.41 -14.09
N PRO A 153 -2.47 -2.34 -13.39
CA PRO A 153 -1.29 -2.00 -12.59
C PRO A 153 -0.21 -1.23 -13.36
N ILE A 154 0.04 -1.59 -14.62
CA ILE A 154 0.98 -0.88 -15.50
C ILE A 154 0.66 0.61 -15.66
N ALA A 155 -0.61 1.02 -15.56
CA ALA A 155 -1.02 2.43 -15.67
C ALA A 155 -0.47 3.30 -14.52
N SER A 156 -0.16 2.69 -13.37
CA SER A 156 0.44 3.40 -12.23
C SER A 156 1.91 3.79 -12.48
N LEU A 157 2.56 3.24 -13.51
CA LEU A 157 3.83 3.77 -14.01
C LEU A 157 3.54 5.02 -14.85
N ARG A 158 3.84 6.20 -14.31
CA ARG A 158 3.35 7.49 -14.87
C ARG A 158 3.94 7.84 -16.24
N GLU A 159 5.17 7.45 -16.51
CA GLU A 159 5.87 7.79 -17.75
C GLU A 159 5.51 6.83 -18.90
N ALA A 160 5.19 7.41 -20.06
CA ALA A 160 4.80 6.64 -21.24
C ALA A 160 5.93 5.71 -21.73
N TYR A 161 7.18 6.16 -21.62
CA TYR A 161 8.35 5.33 -21.92
C TYR A 161 8.39 4.10 -21.02
N THR A 162 8.22 4.30 -19.71
CA THR A 162 8.21 3.21 -18.73
C THR A 162 7.12 2.20 -19.03
N ARG A 163 5.88 2.64 -19.30
CA ARG A 163 4.78 1.71 -19.63
C ARG A 163 5.00 0.90 -20.89
N LYS A 164 5.72 1.46 -21.87
CA LYS A 164 5.97 0.81 -23.17
C LYS A 164 6.98 -0.33 -23.06
N TRP A 165 7.97 -0.19 -22.17
CA TRP A 165 9.13 -1.07 -22.13
C TRP A 165 9.25 -1.87 -20.82
N ALA A 166 8.41 -1.60 -19.83
CA ALA A 166 8.38 -2.38 -18.61
C ALA A 166 7.76 -3.76 -18.84
N HIS A 167 8.41 -4.79 -18.30
CA HIS A 167 7.98 -6.19 -18.35
C HIS A 167 7.44 -6.61 -16.99
N SER A 168 6.32 -7.33 -16.98
CA SER A 168 5.72 -7.85 -15.74
C SER A 168 6.54 -9.01 -15.20
N CYS A 169 6.98 -8.93 -13.96
CA CYS A 169 7.75 -9.97 -13.26
C CYS A 169 6.87 -10.81 -12.32
N GLY A 170 5.61 -10.43 -12.12
CA GLY A 170 4.68 -11.09 -11.20
C GLY A 170 4.23 -10.16 -10.08
N ALA A 171 3.91 -10.72 -8.93
CA ALA A 171 3.47 -9.94 -7.78
C ALA A 171 3.86 -10.59 -6.45
N VAL A 172 4.35 -9.77 -5.52
CA VAL A 172 4.65 -10.20 -4.16
C VAL A 172 3.48 -9.82 -3.26
N THR A 173 2.96 -10.78 -2.50
CA THR A 173 1.90 -10.54 -1.50
C THR A 173 2.41 -10.85 -0.10
N TYR A 174 2.23 -9.90 0.81
CA TYR A 174 2.63 -10.07 2.21
C TYR A 174 1.65 -9.38 3.16
N GLN A 175 1.67 -9.80 4.42
CA GLN A 175 0.88 -9.20 5.49
C GLN A 175 1.81 -8.69 6.59
N MET A 176 1.70 -7.40 6.90
CA MET A 176 2.42 -6.80 8.03
C MET A 176 1.47 -6.58 9.20
N SER A 177 1.90 -6.96 10.39
CA SER A 177 1.14 -6.83 11.63
C SER A 177 1.37 -5.49 12.34
N VAL A 178 2.18 -4.60 11.76
CA VAL A 178 2.54 -3.29 12.30
C VAL A 178 2.54 -2.22 11.21
N TYR A 179 2.31 -0.97 11.61
CA TYR A 179 2.57 0.22 10.82
C TYR A 179 4.08 0.51 10.74
N ASP A 180 4.46 1.46 9.89
CA ASP A 180 5.84 1.96 9.82
C ASP A 180 6.31 2.62 11.12
N SER A 181 5.36 3.05 11.97
CA SER A 181 5.62 3.56 13.31
C SER A 181 5.87 2.45 14.36
N GLY A 182 5.81 1.18 13.97
CA GLY A 182 5.90 0.02 14.88
C GLY A 182 4.61 -0.30 15.63
N LYS A 183 3.59 0.56 15.55
CA LYS A 183 2.28 0.32 16.20
C LYS A 183 1.53 -0.86 15.57
N PRO A 184 0.72 -1.62 16.33
CA PRO A 184 -0.09 -2.71 15.81
C PRO A 184 -1.00 -2.27 14.66
N ALA A 185 -0.99 -3.04 13.57
CA ALA A 185 -1.78 -2.82 12.37
C ALA A 185 -2.23 -4.15 11.73
N SER A 186 -3.01 -4.05 10.68
CA SER A 186 -3.24 -5.12 9.71
C SER A 186 -2.98 -4.54 8.34
N ARG A 187 -1.87 -4.88 7.68
CA ARG A 187 -1.54 -4.34 6.36
C ARG A 187 -1.31 -5.49 5.39
N ALA A 188 -2.36 -5.89 4.69
CA ALA A 188 -2.26 -6.82 3.57
C ALA A 188 -1.89 -6.03 2.31
N GLN A 189 -0.78 -6.37 1.67
CA GLN A 189 -0.30 -5.67 0.48
C GLN A 189 0.02 -6.65 -0.64
N THR A 190 -0.36 -6.28 -1.85
CA THR A 190 0.08 -6.93 -3.08
C THR A 190 0.83 -5.90 -3.91
N GLN A 191 2.06 -6.22 -4.29
CA GLN A 191 2.95 -5.35 -5.06
C GLN A 191 3.19 -6.00 -6.42
N TYR A 192 2.70 -5.38 -7.48
CA TYR A 192 2.98 -5.80 -8.84
C TYR A 192 4.39 -5.36 -9.22
N ALA A 193 5.24 -6.33 -9.56
CA ALA A 193 6.63 -6.10 -9.87
C ALA A 193 6.81 -6.02 -11.38
N TYR A 194 7.56 -5.00 -11.82
CA TYR A 194 7.96 -4.81 -13.19
C TYR A 194 9.47 -4.59 -13.26
N GLU A 195 10.08 -4.95 -14.39
CA GLU A 195 11.46 -4.59 -14.71
C GLU A 195 11.54 -3.81 -16.02
N ILE A 196 12.55 -2.95 -16.15
CA ILE A 196 12.86 -2.23 -17.38
C ILE A 196 14.37 -2.13 -17.57
N GLU A 197 14.83 -2.47 -18.76
CA GLU A 197 16.19 -2.15 -19.20
C GLU A 197 16.21 -0.72 -19.76
N LEU A 198 17.06 0.13 -19.19
CA LEU A 198 17.30 1.48 -19.67
C LEU A 198 18.56 1.50 -20.56
N PRO A 199 18.60 2.40 -21.56
CA PRO A 199 19.83 2.72 -22.27
C PRO A 199 20.94 3.13 -21.29
N THR A 200 22.19 2.79 -21.58
CA THR A 200 23.34 3.06 -20.70
C THR A 200 23.63 4.55 -20.50
N ASP A 201 23.15 5.40 -21.41
CA ASP A 201 23.22 6.86 -21.37
C ASP A 201 21.99 7.52 -20.71
N MET A 202 21.02 6.71 -20.26
CA MET A 202 19.81 7.18 -19.58
C MET A 202 19.89 6.99 -18.07
N ALA A 203 19.68 8.07 -17.33
CA ALA A 203 19.59 8.05 -15.87
C ALA A 203 18.23 8.61 -15.40
N PRO A 204 17.55 7.96 -14.44
CA PRO A 204 16.36 8.51 -13.80
C PRO A 204 16.73 9.78 -13.00
N LYS A 205 15.78 10.71 -12.91
CA LYS A 205 15.97 11.99 -12.21
C LYS A 205 14.83 12.22 -11.22
N PRO A 206 15.10 12.72 -10.00
CA PRO A 206 14.04 13.12 -9.09
C PRO A 206 13.16 14.21 -9.71
N CYS A 207 11.84 14.12 -9.54
CA CYS A 207 10.89 15.00 -10.24
C CYS A 207 9.85 15.70 -9.35
N ASP A 208 9.58 15.19 -8.15
CA ASP A 208 8.49 15.66 -7.28
C ASP A 208 8.89 15.85 -5.81
N GLY A 209 10.20 15.77 -5.51
CA GLY A 209 10.74 15.90 -4.16
C GLY A 209 10.55 14.66 -3.29
N GLU A 210 10.07 13.55 -3.83
CA GLU A 210 9.94 12.30 -3.08
C GLU A 210 11.27 11.51 -2.98
N VAL A 211 12.15 11.71 -3.96
CA VAL A 211 13.45 11.07 -4.11
C VAL A 211 14.53 12.14 -3.94
N GLU A 212 15.59 11.83 -3.18
CA GLU A 212 16.77 12.68 -3.03
C GLU A 212 17.70 12.51 -4.23
N GLU A 213 18.03 11.25 -4.55
CA GLU A 213 18.90 10.87 -5.66
C GLU A 213 18.62 9.43 -6.12
N PHE A 214 19.15 9.07 -7.28
CA PHE A 214 19.19 7.70 -7.78
C PHE A 214 20.63 7.19 -7.80
N LYS A 215 20.85 6.00 -7.24
CA LYS A 215 22.15 5.33 -7.18
C LYS A 215 22.17 4.18 -8.17
N LEU A 216 23.24 4.08 -8.95
CA LEU A 216 23.46 2.92 -9.81
C LEU A 216 24.28 1.88 -9.04
N MET A 217 23.63 0.79 -8.64
CA MET A 217 24.19 -0.22 -7.75
C MET A 217 24.36 -1.56 -8.45
N THR A 218 25.45 -2.26 -8.17
CA THR A 218 25.64 -3.68 -8.49
C THR A 218 24.72 -4.54 -7.63
N LEU A 219 24.50 -5.80 -8.04
CA LEU A 219 23.73 -6.75 -7.23
C LEU A 219 24.36 -6.96 -5.84
N GLU A 220 25.70 -6.97 -5.75
CA GLU A 220 26.42 -7.11 -4.47
C GLU A 220 26.13 -5.94 -3.54
N GLU A 221 26.22 -4.70 -4.02
CA GLU A 221 25.88 -3.52 -3.24
C GLU A 221 24.41 -3.51 -2.79
N VAL A 222 23.48 -3.95 -3.65
CA VAL A 222 22.06 -4.09 -3.26
C VAL A 222 21.91 -5.10 -2.13
N ARG A 223 22.57 -6.27 -2.24
CA ARG A 223 22.55 -7.31 -1.20
C ARG A 223 23.13 -6.81 0.11
N ASP A 224 24.26 -6.12 0.07
CA ASP A 224 24.90 -5.57 1.27
C ASP A 224 24.00 -4.54 1.95
N SER A 225 23.37 -3.64 1.18
CA SER A 225 22.39 -2.68 1.71
C SER A 225 21.14 -3.35 2.29
N LEU A 226 20.70 -4.48 1.74
CA LEU A 226 19.62 -5.28 2.32
C LEU A 226 20.03 -5.86 3.68
N PHE A 227 21.23 -6.45 3.80
CA PHE A 227 21.75 -6.97 5.06
C PHE A 227 21.94 -5.87 6.12
N GLN A 228 22.36 -4.68 5.71
CA GLN A 228 22.52 -3.51 6.58
C GLN A 228 21.18 -2.83 6.94
N ARG A 229 20.06 -3.31 6.38
CA ARG A 229 18.70 -2.76 6.59
C ARG A 229 18.57 -1.32 6.12
N ASP A 230 19.25 -0.95 5.04
CA ASP A 230 19.20 0.39 4.44
C ASP A 230 18.00 0.60 3.53
N PHE A 231 17.38 -0.48 3.08
CA PHE A 231 16.10 -0.41 2.39
C PHE A 231 14.94 -0.13 3.34
N LYS A 232 13.94 0.58 2.80
CA LYS A 232 12.61 0.66 3.40
C LYS A 232 12.06 -0.77 3.58
N LEU A 233 11.45 -1.01 4.74
CA LEU A 233 11.15 -2.37 5.22
C LEU A 233 10.39 -3.25 4.22
N ASN A 234 9.35 -2.71 3.57
CA ASN A 234 8.52 -3.49 2.66
C ASN A 234 9.13 -3.69 1.26
N ILE A 235 10.20 -2.95 0.95
CA ILE A 235 10.92 -3.02 -0.32
C ILE A 235 11.94 -4.17 -0.31
N ALA A 236 12.51 -4.46 0.86
CA ALA A 236 13.43 -5.57 1.03
C ALA A 236 12.80 -6.91 0.59
N MET A 237 11.49 -7.10 0.83
CA MET A 237 10.77 -8.30 0.41
C MET A 237 10.73 -8.49 -1.11
N THR A 238 10.71 -7.41 -1.89
CA THR A 238 10.64 -7.47 -3.35
C THR A 238 11.99 -7.82 -3.96
N TRP A 239 13.11 -7.40 -3.35
CA TRP A 239 14.44 -7.76 -3.83
C TRP A 239 14.83 -9.23 -3.55
N MET A 240 14.07 -9.92 -2.70
CA MET A 240 14.32 -11.31 -2.32
C MET A 240 13.52 -12.32 -3.13
N ASP A 241 12.62 -11.86 -4.02
CA ASP A 241 11.89 -12.68 -4.99
C ASP A 241 12.75 -12.90 -6.24
#